data_AF-A0A4V5ZWX4-F1
#
_entry.id   AF-A0A4V5ZWX4-F1
#
_cell.length_a   1.000
_cell.length_b   1.000
_cell.length_c   1.000
_cell.angle_alpha   90.00
_cell.angle_beta   90.00
_cell.angle_gamma   90.00
#
_symmetry.space_group_name_H-M   'P 1'
#
loop_
_entity.id
_entity.type
_entity.pdbx_description
1 polymer ?
#
loop_
_entity_poly.entity_id
_entity_poly.type
_entity_poly.pdbx_seq_one_letter_code
_entity_poly.pdbx_strand_id
1 'polypeptide(L)'
;MRFFSLLALVALLAIAFAAPIDNDVEASGEDAQDPIIEKTHPADPNPCHPAAATEAPMSPCTQPEEEEKEVNPCDKDEEVTEVPCAKADASTPAPCPKKCSKKVQKAEESKDDKDEDFAKDPATEATKSNCTSFGKCFSDDDCSGGKGGYCFGAFKGTCYCHSCIHLLPCTSDLHCGGFEGACNVEKNQCDCLDAPWKNTEYETFGKGLIDFCNKKTCTVNGNDCYGLPCQSGQCICKL
;
A
#
# COMPACT_ATOMS: atom_id res chain seq x y z
N MET A 1 -19.74 -58.57 -1.03
CA MET A 1 -19.88 -58.28 0.42
C MET A 1 -18.61 -57.59 0.96
N ARG A 2 -18.26 -56.39 0.47
CA ARG A 2 -17.09 -55.62 0.98
C ARG A 2 -17.34 -54.12 1.17
N PHE A 3 -18.56 -53.64 0.92
CA PHE A 3 -18.91 -52.21 1.02
C PHE A 3 -19.40 -51.77 2.42
N PHE A 4 -19.79 -52.71 3.29
CA PHE A 4 -20.32 -52.36 4.61
C PHE A 4 -19.25 -52.02 5.67
N SER A 5 -17.96 -52.22 5.38
CA SER A 5 -16.89 -52.03 6.38
C SER A 5 -16.30 -50.62 6.42
N LEU A 6 -16.50 -49.78 5.40
CA LEU A 6 -15.98 -48.41 5.38
C LEU A 6 -16.91 -47.40 6.09
N LEU A 7 -18.22 -47.62 6.07
CA LEU A 7 -19.17 -46.69 6.69
C LEU A 7 -19.11 -46.69 8.24
N ALA A 8 -18.71 -47.80 8.85
CA ALA A 8 -18.54 -47.86 10.31
C ALA A 8 -17.31 -47.07 10.82
N LEU A 9 -16.30 -46.87 9.96
CA LEU A 9 -15.05 -46.20 10.37
C LEU A 9 -15.17 -44.67 10.30
N VAL A 10 -16.06 -44.14 9.44
CA VAL A 10 -16.34 -42.69 9.35
C VAL A 10 -17.21 -42.21 10.53
N ALA A 11 -18.09 -43.06 11.06
CA ALA A 11 -18.94 -42.70 12.19
C ALA A 11 -18.19 -42.60 13.54
N LEU A 12 -17.05 -43.29 13.69
CA LEU A 12 -16.26 -43.27 14.93
C LEU A 12 -15.31 -42.05 15.05
N LEU A 13 -15.08 -41.32 13.96
CA LEU A 13 -14.23 -40.11 13.95
C LEU A 13 -15.00 -38.81 14.27
N ALA A 14 -16.33 -38.88 14.44
CA ALA A 14 -17.18 -37.70 14.65
C ALA A 14 -17.50 -37.37 16.13
N ILE A 15 -16.98 -38.11 17.11
CA ILE A 15 -17.41 -37.97 18.53
C ILE A 15 -16.34 -37.30 19.43
N ALA A 16 -15.17 -36.93 18.90
CA ALA A 16 -14.02 -36.58 19.74
C ALA A 16 -13.68 -35.08 19.85
N PHE A 17 -14.61 -34.12 19.72
CA PHE A 17 -14.32 -32.71 20.07
C PHE A 17 -15.55 -31.96 20.57
N ALA A 18 -16.05 -32.33 21.74
CA ALA A 18 -16.96 -31.50 22.53
C ALA A 18 -16.57 -31.61 24.01
N ALA A 19 -15.53 -30.88 24.40
CA ALA A 19 -15.27 -30.58 25.80
C ALA A 19 -15.62 -29.10 26.03
N PRO A 20 -16.53 -28.77 26.96
CA PRO A 20 -16.72 -27.40 27.41
C PRO A 20 -15.48 -26.98 28.22
N ILE A 21 -14.93 -25.82 27.88
CA ILE A 21 -13.93 -25.13 28.69
C ILE A 21 -14.73 -24.25 29.65
N ASP A 22 -14.93 -24.72 30.87
CA ASP A 22 -15.36 -23.87 31.98
C ASP A 22 -14.18 -22.95 32.35
N ASN A 23 -14.25 -21.69 31.93
CA ASN A 23 -13.40 -20.63 32.45
C ASN A 23 -14.18 -19.92 33.57
N ASP A 24 -13.98 -20.40 34.80
CA ASP A 24 -14.24 -19.63 36.00
C ASP A 24 -13.26 -18.45 36.05
N VAL A 25 -13.65 -17.31 35.48
CA VAL A 25 -13.00 -16.03 35.76
C VAL A 25 -13.59 -15.51 37.07
N GLU A 26 -12.82 -15.67 38.13
CA GLU A 26 -13.06 -15.01 39.41
C GLU A 26 -13.12 -13.50 39.20
N ALA A 27 -14.33 -12.96 39.39
CA ALA A 27 -14.54 -11.56 39.66
C ALA A 27 -14.01 -11.26 41.08
N SER A 28 -12.81 -10.67 41.16
CA SER A 28 -12.46 -9.86 42.33
C SER A 28 -12.99 -8.45 42.09
N GLY A 29 -13.96 -8.07 42.91
CA GLY A 29 -14.43 -6.69 43.04
C GLY A 29 -13.51 -5.86 43.93
N GLU A 30 -13.89 -4.57 43.97
CA GLU A 30 -13.53 -3.55 44.97
C GLU A 30 -12.04 -3.19 44.98
N ASP A 31 -11.64 -2.01 44.50
CA ASP A 31 -11.84 -0.78 45.27
C ASP A 31 -12.26 0.43 44.41
N ALA A 32 -13.36 1.05 44.84
CA ALA A 32 -13.66 2.44 44.57
C ALA A 32 -12.66 3.31 45.36
N GLN A 33 -11.87 4.11 44.66
CA GLN A 33 -11.23 5.28 45.25
C GLN A 33 -11.87 6.53 44.64
N ASP A 34 -12.42 7.30 45.56
CA ASP A 34 -13.14 8.56 45.38
C ASP A 34 -12.35 9.61 44.56
N PRO A 35 -13.07 10.59 43.97
CA PRO A 35 -12.48 11.70 43.24
C PRO A 35 -11.82 12.70 44.21
N ILE A 36 -10.50 12.87 44.09
CA ILE A 36 -9.84 14.06 44.64
C ILE A 36 -10.23 15.26 43.76
N ILE A 37 -11.23 16.00 44.24
CA ILE A 37 -11.45 17.40 43.90
C ILE A 37 -10.30 18.20 44.54
N GLU A 38 -9.24 18.48 43.77
CA GLU A 38 -8.29 19.53 44.14
C GLU A 38 -8.53 20.78 43.30
N LYS A 39 -8.66 21.88 44.04
CA LYS A 39 -9.15 23.19 43.63
C LYS A 39 -8.30 23.81 42.53
N THR A 40 -8.99 24.37 41.55
CA THR A 40 -8.54 25.51 40.76
C THR A 40 -8.15 26.69 41.66
N HIS A 41 -6.95 27.22 41.46
CA HIS A 41 -6.67 28.65 41.61
C HIS A 41 -5.80 29.15 40.45
N PRO A 42 -5.97 30.42 40.02
CA PRO A 42 -5.50 30.92 38.75
C PRO A 42 -4.07 31.46 38.77
N ALA A 43 -3.54 31.53 37.56
CA ALA A 43 -2.37 32.25 37.04
C ALA A 43 -1.70 33.31 37.94
N ASP A 44 -0.36 33.29 37.97
CA ASP A 44 0.40 34.31 37.24
C ASP A 44 1.89 33.92 37.06
N PRO A 45 2.63 34.59 36.14
CA PRO A 45 3.77 34.04 35.40
C PRO A 45 5.13 34.43 36.00
N ASN A 46 6.20 34.04 35.27
CA ASN A 46 7.56 34.60 35.27
C ASN A 46 8.60 33.81 36.12
N PRO A 47 9.92 33.92 35.87
CA PRO A 47 10.70 34.12 34.64
C PRO A 47 11.70 32.96 34.39
N CYS A 48 12.34 33.02 33.23
CA CYS A 48 13.55 32.30 32.82
C CYS A 48 14.56 32.00 33.95
N HIS A 49 14.99 30.74 34.04
CA HIS A 49 16.35 30.40 34.46
C HIS A 49 16.91 29.31 33.54
N PRO A 50 18.06 29.55 32.87
CA PRO A 50 18.83 28.50 32.21
C PRO A 50 19.73 27.83 33.24
N ALA A 51 19.78 26.50 33.25
CA ALA A 51 20.78 25.79 34.03
C ALA A 51 21.32 24.57 33.26
N ALA A 52 22.63 24.62 33.08
CA ALA A 52 23.56 23.52 32.94
C ALA A 52 23.44 22.65 31.68
N ALA A 53 24.17 23.11 30.65
CA ALA A 53 24.85 22.25 29.71
C ALA A 53 25.78 21.29 30.48
N THR A 54 25.62 19.99 30.25
CA THR A 54 26.67 19.01 30.47
C THR A 54 27.10 18.53 29.10
N GLU A 55 28.31 18.94 28.73
CA GLU A 55 28.96 18.65 27.46
C GLU A 55 29.31 17.17 27.38
N ALA A 56 28.84 16.50 26.33
CA ALA A 56 29.42 15.23 25.86
C ALA A 56 30.09 15.52 24.51
N PRO A 57 31.37 15.16 24.31
CA PRO A 57 32.06 15.40 23.05
C PRO A 57 31.53 14.45 21.98
N MET A 58 30.70 14.97 21.07
CA MET A 58 30.41 14.28 19.82
C MET A 58 31.61 14.45 18.89
N SER A 59 32.17 13.30 18.52
CA SER A 59 33.25 13.16 17.53
C SER A 59 32.83 13.78 16.19
N PRO A 60 33.72 14.48 15.47
CA PRO A 60 33.40 15.01 14.15
C PRO A 60 33.32 13.86 13.13
N CYS A 61 32.12 13.62 12.60
CA CYS A 61 31.97 12.94 11.33
C CYS A 61 32.42 13.90 10.22
N THR A 62 33.69 13.76 9.83
CA THR A 62 34.24 14.32 8.60
C THR A 62 33.40 13.82 7.42
N GLN A 63 32.65 14.72 6.79
CA GLN A 63 32.07 14.48 5.48
C GLN A 63 33.15 14.80 4.42
N PRO A 64 33.44 13.91 3.47
CA PRO A 64 34.10 14.30 2.24
C PRO A 64 33.09 15.07 1.37
N GLU A 65 33.41 16.34 1.11
CA GLU A 65 32.89 17.07 -0.05
C GLU A 65 33.41 16.37 -1.31
N GLU A 66 32.57 15.56 -1.96
CA GLU A 66 32.78 15.18 -3.36
C GLU A 66 32.01 16.16 -4.24
N GLU A 67 32.81 17.01 -4.88
CA GLU A 67 32.46 17.91 -5.97
C GLU A 67 32.14 17.07 -7.23
N GLU A 68 30.88 16.67 -7.42
CA GLU A 68 30.43 16.14 -8.71
C GLU A 68 30.09 17.29 -9.67
N LYS A 69 31.07 17.58 -10.52
CA LYS A 69 30.92 18.35 -11.75
C LYS A 69 30.28 17.45 -12.81
N GLU A 70 28.95 17.40 -12.86
CA GLU A 70 28.25 16.73 -13.95
C GLU A 70 28.23 17.63 -15.20
N VAL A 71 28.91 17.17 -16.24
CA VAL A 71 28.99 17.78 -17.56
C VAL A 71 27.74 17.37 -18.34
N ASN A 72 26.86 18.33 -18.62
CA ASN A 72 25.74 18.17 -19.56
C ASN A 72 26.29 17.91 -20.99
N PRO A 73 25.99 16.77 -21.65
CA PRO A 73 26.33 16.54 -23.04
C PRO A 73 25.08 16.67 -23.91
N CYS A 74 24.59 17.91 -24.04
CA CYS A 74 23.53 18.26 -24.98
C CYS A 74 23.85 19.58 -25.71
N ASP A 75 25.10 19.78 -26.11
CA ASP A 75 25.45 20.71 -27.18
C ASP A 75 25.69 19.89 -28.45
N LYS A 76 24.62 19.77 -29.25
CA LYS A 76 24.77 19.59 -30.70
C LYS A 76 24.09 20.78 -31.33
N ASP A 77 24.93 21.55 -32.00
CA ASP A 77 24.63 22.71 -32.78
C ASP A 77 23.48 22.42 -33.76
N GLU A 78 22.34 23.08 -33.57
CA GLU A 78 21.44 23.35 -34.68
C GLU A 78 21.19 24.87 -34.73
N GLU A 79 21.73 25.42 -35.80
CA GLU A 79 21.70 26.80 -36.26
C GLU A 79 20.27 27.37 -36.26
N VAL A 80 19.94 28.16 -35.24
CA VAL A 80 18.74 29.01 -35.26
C VAL A 80 19.18 30.43 -35.60
N THR A 81 18.77 30.86 -36.78
CA THR A 81 18.94 32.20 -37.33
C THR A 81 18.28 33.24 -36.43
N GLU A 82 19.08 34.21 -35.98
CA GLU A 82 18.64 35.35 -35.19
C GLU A 82 17.71 36.27 -35.99
N VAL A 83 16.53 36.58 -35.43
CA VAL A 83 15.69 37.70 -35.88
C VAL A 83 15.77 38.78 -34.79
N PRO A 84 16.16 40.03 -35.12
CA PRO A 84 16.38 41.06 -34.10
C PRO A 84 15.04 41.58 -33.54
N CYS A 85 14.85 41.47 -32.23
CA CYS A 85 13.78 42.15 -31.51
C CYS A 85 14.16 43.61 -31.24
N ALA A 86 13.39 44.52 -31.83
CA ALA A 86 13.40 45.94 -31.52
C ALA A 86 12.89 46.21 -30.08
N LYS A 87 13.50 47.19 -29.43
CA LYS A 87 13.08 47.75 -28.13
C LYS A 87 11.67 48.33 -28.22
N ALA A 88 10.83 48.02 -27.23
CA ALA A 88 9.69 48.86 -26.84
C ALA A 88 9.33 48.64 -25.37
N ASP A 89 9.06 49.76 -24.70
CA ASP A 89 8.86 49.95 -23.27
C ASP A 89 7.58 49.32 -22.67
N ALA A 90 7.61 49.27 -21.34
CA ALA A 90 6.56 48.83 -20.45
C ALA A 90 5.23 49.59 -20.63
N SER A 91 4.12 48.85 -20.70
CA SER A 91 2.90 49.03 -19.90
C SER A 91 1.72 48.30 -20.54
N THR A 92 0.92 47.61 -19.71
CA THR A 92 -0.40 46.98 -19.97
C THR A 92 -0.40 45.47 -20.28
N PRO A 93 -1.19 44.65 -19.53
CA PRO A 93 -1.29 43.21 -19.76
C PRO A 93 -2.27 42.92 -20.90
N ALA A 94 -1.81 42.20 -21.92
CA ALA A 94 -2.65 41.69 -23.00
C ALA A 94 -2.91 40.17 -22.82
N PRO A 95 -4.11 39.70 -23.20
CA PRO A 95 -4.56 38.31 -23.04
C PRO A 95 -3.86 37.36 -24.00
N CYS A 96 -3.60 36.12 -23.55
CA CYS A 96 -3.05 35.04 -24.36
C CYS A 96 -3.88 34.78 -25.63
N PRO A 97 -3.31 34.91 -26.84
CA PRO A 97 -3.98 34.48 -28.05
C PRO A 97 -3.83 32.96 -28.25
N LYS A 98 -4.98 32.34 -28.48
CA LYS A 98 -5.17 30.99 -29.03
C LYS A 98 -4.33 30.79 -30.30
N LYS A 99 -3.63 29.66 -30.41
CA LYS A 99 -3.63 28.71 -31.54
C LYS A 99 -2.44 27.74 -31.45
N CYS A 100 -2.70 26.53 -30.96
CA CYS A 100 -2.00 25.33 -31.43
C CYS A 100 -3.01 24.52 -32.24
N SER A 101 -2.99 24.70 -33.56
CA SER A 101 -3.70 23.84 -34.51
C SER A 101 -2.75 22.72 -34.94
N LYS A 102 -3.05 21.47 -34.58
CA LYS A 102 -2.54 20.31 -35.32
C LYS A 102 -3.61 19.22 -35.40
N LYS A 103 -4.12 19.10 -36.64
CA LYS A 103 -4.82 18.00 -37.34
C LYS A 103 -5.54 16.92 -36.51
N VAL A 104 -6.87 17.02 -36.58
CA VAL A 104 -7.86 15.94 -36.48
C VAL A 104 -7.67 14.98 -37.66
N GLN A 105 -7.43 13.70 -37.37
CA GLN A 105 -7.79 12.61 -38.28
C GLN A 105 -9.17 12.08 -37.88
N LYS A 106 -9.97 11.83 -38.90
CA LYS A 106 -11.41 11.54 -38.89
C LYS A 106 -11.61 10.11 -39.38
N ALA A 107 -12.70 9.49 -38.90
CA ALA A 107 -13.37 8.26 -39.38
C ALA A 107 -12.76 6.95 -38.83
N GLU A 108 -13.49 5.92 -38.41
CA GLU A 108 -14.87 5.52 -38.71
C GLU A 108 -15.58 4.87 -37.51
N GLU A 109 -16.90 4.94 -37.59
CA GLU A 109 -17.94 4.41 -36.71
C GLU A 109 -18.28 2.99 -37.17
N SER A 110 -18.24 2.00 -36.28
CA SER A 110 -18.78 0.66 -36.54
C SER A 110 -19.51 0.08 -35.33
N LYS A 111 -20.82 0.11 -35.50
CA LYS A 111 -21.95 -0.62 -34.92
C LYS A 111 -21.69 -1.79 -33.96
N ASP A 112 -22.58 -1.82 -32.98
CA ASP A 112 -23.02 -2.94 -32.15
C ASP A 112 -23.15 -4.27 -32.90
N ASP A 113 -22.65 -5.34 -32.29
CA ASP A 113 -23.34 -6.63 -32.23
C ASP A 113 -23.05 -7.28 -30.86
N LYS A 114 -24.16 -7.55 -30.16
CA LYS A 114 -24.23 -8.41 -28.99
C LYS A 114 -24.13 -9.85 -29.48
N ASP A 115 -23.27 -10.66 -28.87
CA ASP A 115 -23.59 -12.05 -28.61
C ASP A 115 -22.83 -12.52 -27.37
N GLU A 116 -23.62 -13.07 -26.45
CA GLU A 116 -23.17 -13.65 -25.20
C GLU A 116 -22.54 -15.01 -25.47
N ASP A 117 -21.25 -15.13 -25.20
CA ASP A 117 -20.64 -16.43 -24.93
C ASP A 117 -19.95 -16.35 -23.57
N PHE A 118 -20.64 -16.91 -22.57
CA PHE A 118 -20.12 -17.20 -21.25
C PHE A 118 -19.02 -18.26 -21.38
N ALA A 119 -17.84 -17.82 -21.83
CA ALA A 119 -16.61 -18.55 -21.76
C ALA A 119 -16.20 -18.65 -20.29
N LYS A 120 -16.74 -19.69 -19.65
CA LYS A 120 -16.18 -20.43 -18.52
C LYS A 120 -14.68 -20.16 -18.36
N ASP A 121 -14.33 -19.40 -17.31
CA ASP A 121 -12.96 -19.16 -16.89
C ASP A 121 -12.17 -20.47 -16.97
N PRO A 122 -11.18 -20.59 -17.86
CA PRO A 122 -10.24 -21.69 -17.77
C PRO A 122 -9.42 -21.41 -16.52
N ALA A 123 -9.60 -22.25 -15.50
CA ALA A 123 -8.60 -22.44 -14.46
C ALA A 123 -7.24 -22.47 -15.16
N THR A 124 -6.44 -21.44 -14.89
CA THR A 124 -5.17 -21.14 -15.53
C THR A 124 -4.33 -22.40 -15.55
N GLU A 125 -4.37 -23.14 -16.67
CA GLU A 125 -3.43 -24.23 -16.88
C GLU A 125 -2.07 -23.58 -16.86
N ALA A 126 -1.27 -23.97 -15.87
CA ALA A 126 0.12 -23.61 -15.74
C ALA A 126 0.86 -24.11 -17.00
N THR A 127 0.79 -23.31 -18.06
CA THR A 127 1.70 -23.42 -19.20
C THR A 127 3.09 -23.45 -18.60
N LYS A 128 3.89 -24.44 -19.01
CA LYS A 128 5.30 -24.62 -18.59
C LYS A 128 6.08 -23.35 -18.94
N SER A 129 6.00 -22.33 -18.09
CA SER A 129 6.69 -21.06 -18.26
C SER A 129 8.12 -21.27 -17.79
N ASN A 130 9.08 -20.92 -18.64
CA ASN A 130 10.49 -20.89 -18.25
C ASN A 130 10.68 -19.85 -17.15
N CYS A 131 11.59 -20.12 -16.21
CA CYS A 131 11.73 -19.27 -15.04
C CYS A 131 12.36 -17.96 -15.51
N THR A 132 11.67 -16.85 -15.27
CA THR A 132 12.19 -15.52 -15.59
C THR A 132 12.86 -14.96 -14.35
N SER A 133 14.19 -14.83 -14.39
CA SER A 133 14.94 -14.27 -13.26
C SER A 133 14.47 -12.86 -12.96
N PHE A 134 14.27 -12.57 -11.67
CA PHE A 134 13.70 -11.32 -11.15
C PHE A 134 12.27 -11.01 -11.60
N GLY A 135 11.56 -11.98 -12.20
CA GLY A 135 10.14 -11.84 -12.52
C GLY A 135 9.28 -11.68 -11.26
N LYS A 136 8.20 -10.90 -11.32
CA LYS A 136 7.27 -10.71 -10.20
C LYS A 136 6.58 -12.04 -9.85
N CYS A 137 6.48 -12.35 -8.56
CA CYS A 137 5.82 -13.56 -8.07
C CYS A 137 5.10 -13.29 -6.75
N PHE A 138 4.14 -14.14 -6.40
CA PHE A 138 3.38 -14.12 -5.14
C PHE A 138 3.50 -15.46 -4.40
N SER A 139 3.86 -16.51 -5.12
CA SER A 139 4.16 -17.85 -4.62
C SER A 139 5.34 -18.45 -5.37
N ASP A 140 5.92 -19.53 -4.87
CA ASP A 140 7.01 -20.23 -5.57
C ASP A 140 6.52 -20.86 -6.88
N ASP A 141 5.22 -21.14 -6.99
CA ASP A 141 4.60 -21.71 -8.19
C ASP A 141 4.61 -20.75 -9.38
N ASP A 142 4.65 -19.44 -9.14
CA ASP A 142 4.80 -18.44 -10.20
C ASP A 142 6.18 -18.51 -10.88
N CYS A 143 7.17 -19.13 -10.24
CA CYS A 143 8.54 -19.26 -10.73
C CYS A 143 8.78 -20.63 -11.39
N SER A 144 8.09 -20.88 -12.52
CA SER A 144 8.08 -22.17 -13.25
C SER A 144 7.48 -23.34 -12.48
N GLY A 145 6.34 -23.11 -11.83
CA GLY A 145 5.66 -24.12 -11.01
C GLY A 145 6.53 -24.63 -9.87
N GLY A 146 7.36 -23.75 -9.29
CA GLY A 146 8.28 -24.06 -8.18
C GLY A 146 9.48 -24.96 -8.55
N LYS A 147 9.57 -25.43 -9.80
CA LYS A 147 10.63 -26.36 -10.23
C LYS A 147 11.84 -25.63 -10.81
N GLY A 148 11.61 -24.50 -11.48
CA GLY A 148 12.65 -23.69 -12.12
C GLY A 148 13.21 -22.56 -11.25
N GLY A 149 12.60 -22.29 -10.10
CA GLY A 149 13.03 -21.22 -9.20
C GLY A 149 12.24 -21.21 -7.90
N TYR A 150 12.44 -20.17 -7.11
CA TYR A 150 11.63 -19.86 -5.92
C TYR A 150 11.34 -18.37 -5.86
N CYS A 151 10.24 -17.98 -5.22
CA CYS A 151 9.85 -16.59 -5.08
C CYS A 151 10.54 -15.97 -3.86
N PHE A 152 11.46 -15.04 -4.07
CA PHE A 152 12.19 -14.36 -3.00
C PHE A 152 11.50 -13.06 -2.60
N GLY A 153 11.24 -12.90 -1.30
CA GLY A 153 10.61 -11.71 -0.73
C GLY A 153 10.01 -11.99 0.64
N ALA A 154 9.97 -10.99 1.52
CA ALA A 154 9.25 -11.09 2.78
C ALA A 154 7.74 -11.07 2.50
N PHE A 155 6.95 -11.84 3.26
CA PHE A 155 5.48 -11.80 3.28
C PHE A 155 4.80 -11.83 1.89
N LYS A 156 5.42 -12.51 0.91
CA LYS A 156 4.88 -12.68 -0.45
C LYS A 156 3.48 -13.33 -0.41
N GLY A 157 2.59 -12.87 -1.27
CA GLY A 157 1.21 -13.36 -1.35
C GLY A 157 0.34 -12.94 -0.16
N THR A 158 0.72 -11.89 0.60
CA THR A 158 -0.09 -11.34 1.69
C THR A 158 -0.35 -9.84 1.54
N CYS A 159 -1.34 -9.30 2.23
CA CYS A 159 -1.73 -7.90 2.09
C CYS A 159 -0.67 -6.92 2.63
N TYR A 160 -0.28 -5.93 1.80
CA TYR A 160 0.77 -4.96 2.12
C TYR A 160 0.19 -3.62 2.63
N CYS A 161 -0.01 -3.53 3.95
CA CYS A 161 -0.62 -2.37 4.60
C CYS A 161 0.23 -1.09 4.57
N HIS A 162 1.55 -1.19 4.38
CA HIS A 162 2.42 -0.02 4.35
C HIS A 162 2.29 0.80 3.06
N SER A 163 1.45 0.35 2.13
CA SER A 163 1.11 1.11 0.91
C SER A 163 0.30 2.36 1.21
N CYS A 164 -0.48 2.36 2.30
CA CYS A 164 -1.21 3.55 2.73
C CYS A 164 -0.30 4.41 3.60
N ILE A 165 0.04 5.60 3.10
CA ILE A 165 0.87 6.58 3.81
C ILE A 165 -0.06 7.63 4.43
N HIS A 166 -0.15 7.65 5.76
CA HIS A 166 -1.01 8.58 6.48
C HIS A 166 -0.64 10.05 6.20
N LEU A 167 -1.65 10.91 6.09
CA LEU A 167 -1.55 12.35 5.79
C LEU A 167 -1.01 12.69 4.39
N LEU A 168 -0.80 11.70 3.52
CA LEU A 168 -0.44 11.97 2.13
C LEU A 168 -1.61 12.64 1.39
N PRO A 169 -1.38 13.70 0.59
CA PRO A 169 -2.44 14.34 -0.18
C PRO A 169 -3.14 13.36 -1.12
N CYS A 170 -4.47 13.40 -1.17
CA CYS A 170 -5.25 12.48 -1.99
C CYS A 170 -6.50 13.14 -2.56
N THR A 171 -6.93 12.63 -3.73
CA THR A 171 -8.25 12.90 -4.32
C THR A 171 -9.09 11.63 -4.47
N SER A 172 -8.48 10.47 -4.25
CA SER A 172 -9.09 9.13 -4.29
C SER A 172 -8.23 8.15 -3.52
N ASP A 173 -8.78 6.98 -3.19
CA ASP A 173 -8.09 5.91 -2.47
C ASP A 173 -6.86 5.37 -3.21
N LEU A 174 -6.81 5.52 -4.54
CA LEU A 174 -5.64 5.14 -5.35
C LEU A 174 -4.37 5.88 -4.91
N HIS A 175 -4.51 7.14 -4.46
CA HIS A 175 -3.39 7.91 -3.92
C HIS A 175 -2.96 7.44 -2.53
N CYS A 176 -3.83 6.72 -1.81
CA CYS A 176 -3.56 6.13 -0.50
C CYS A 176 -3.13 4.66 -0.62
N GLY A 177 -2.48 4.31 -1.74
CA GLY A 177 -2.05 2.94 -2.02
C GLY A 177 -3.20 1.99 -2.35
N GLY A 178 -4.38 2.52 -2.70
CA GLY A 178 -5.57 1.73 -3.02
C GLY A 178 -6.43 1.34 -1.83
N PHE A 179 -6.06 1.73 -0.59
CA PHE A 179 -6.82 1.32 0.59
C PHE A 179 -8.21 1.95 0.60
N GLU A 180 -9.24 1.12 0.49
CA GLU A 180 -10.62 1.55 0.31
C GLU A 180 -11.12 2.37 1.51
N GLY A 181 -11.64 3.57 1.23
CA GLY A 181 -12.11 4.51 2.25
C GLY A 181 -11.00 5.27 2.99
N ALA A 182 -9.74 5.12 2.58
CA ALA A 182 -8.63 5.81 3.23
C ALA A 182 -8.51 7.27 2.79
N CYS A 183 -8.96 7.67 1.60
CA CYS A 183 -8.86 9.07 1.20
C CYS A 183 -9.96 9.92 1.83
N ASN A 184 -9.58 10.78 2.79
CA ASN A 184 -10.47 11.78 3.33
C ASN A 184 -10.51 12.99 2.38
N VAL A 185 -11.53 13.03 1.53
CA VAL A 185 -11.73 14.09 0.53
C VAL A 185 -11.99 15.47 1.13
N GLU A 186 -12.50 15.55 2.37
CA GLU A 186 -12.73 16.82 3.06
C GLU A 186 -11.40 17.46 3.48
N LYS A 187 -10.47 16.64 3.98
CA LYS A 187 -9.12 17.07 4.39
C LYS A 187 -8.10 17.01 3.24
N ASN A 188 -8.47 16.42 2.10
CA ASN A 188 -7.59 16.08 0.98
C ASN A 188 -6.36 15.28 1.41
N GLN A 189 -6.53 14.32 2.33
CA GLN A 189 -5.44 13.55 2.93
C GLN A 189 -5.82 12.10 3.22
N CYS A 190 -4.86 11.19 3.18
CA CYS A 190 -5.04 9.78 3.52
C CYS A 190 -5.18 9.57 5.04
N ASP A 191 -6.29 8.99 5.47
CA ASP A 191 -6.53 8.43 6.79
C ASP A 191 -6.37 6.90 6.74
N CYS A 192 -5.17 6.41 7.05
CA CYS A 192 -4.86 4.98 7.05
C CYS A 192 -5.16 4.29 8.40
N LEU A 193 -5.61 5.05 9.42
CA LEU A 193 -5.62 4.59 10.81
C LEU A 193 -7.04 4.37 11.35
N ASP A 194 -8.03 5.12 10.88
CA ASP A 194 -9.37 5.08 11.46
C ASP A 194 -10.45 4.72 10.43
N ALA A 195 -10.78 5.65 9.53
CA ALA A 195 -11.89 5.52 8.60
C ALA A 195 -11.98 4.18 7.84
N PRO A 196 -10.90 3.67 7.19
CA PRO A 196 -10.99 2.47 6.38
C PRO A 196 -11.20 1.18 7.20
N TRP A 197 -10.78 1.15 8.48
CA TRP A 197 -10.87 -0.06 9.31
C TRP A 197 -12.26 -0.32 9.87
N LYS A 198 -13.09 0.72 10.01
CA LYS A 198 -14.45 0.63 10.58
C LYS A 198 -15.39 -0.28 9.80
N ASN A 199 -15.14 -0.44 8.50
CA ASN A 199 -15.95 -1.27 7.61
C ASN A 199 -15.36 -2.67 7.38
N THR A 200 -14.32 -3.04 8.13
CA THR A 200 -13.63 -4.33 8.02
C THR A 200 -13.89 -5.19 9.25
N GLU A 201 -13.64 -6.49 9.13
CA GLU A 201 -13.66 -7.45 10.25
C GLU A 201 -12.62 -7.16 11.35
N TYR A 202 -11.69 -6.23 11.11
CA TYR A 202 -10.64 -5.86 12.06
C TYR A 202 -11.01 -4.65 12.94
N GLU A 203 -12.00 -3.84 12.53
CA GLU A 203 -12.57 -2.66 13.24
C GLU A 203 -11.60 -1.52 13.61
N THR A 204 -10.31 -1.82 13.81
CA THR A 204 -9.27 -0.90 14.29
C THR A 204 -7.93 -1.17 13.58
N PHE A 205 -7.10 -0.13 13.42
CA PHE A 205 -5.76 -0.27 12.84
C PHE A 205 -4.87 -1.25 13.60
N GLY A 206 -4.93 -1.26 14.94
CA GLY A 206 -4.10 -2.16 15.76
C GLY A 206 -4.39 -3.63 15.49
N LYS A 207 -5.68 -4.00 15.40
CA LYS A 207 -6.10 -5.36 15.05
C LYS A 207 -5.77 -5.68 13.60
N GLY A 208 -5.93 -4.73 12.67
CA GLY A 208 -5.47 -4.86 11.29
C GLY A 208 -3.97 -5.15 11.20
N LEU A 209 -3.14 -4.42 11.94
CA LEU A 209 -1.70 -4.63 11.93
C LEU A 209 -1.30 -6.02 12.44
N ILE A 210 -1.98 -6.51 13.48
CA ILE A 210 -1.65 -7.80 14.10
C ILE A 210 -2.24 -8.98 13.33
N ASP A 211 -3.46 -8.88 12.79
CA ASP A 211 -4.20 -10.03 12.25
C ASP A 211 -4.32 -10.03 10.71
N PHE A 212 -4.06 -8.91 10.06
CA PHE A 212 -4.25 -8.74 8.61
C PHE A 212 -2.94 -8.44 7.89
N CYS A 213 -2.23 -7.39 8.31
CA CYS A 213 -1.04 -6.91 7.63
C CYS A 213 0.07 -7.95 7.61
N ASN A 214 0.60 -8.25 6.42
CA ASN A 214 1.62 -9.28 6.21
C ASN A 214 1.20 -10.70 6.65
N LYS A 215 -0.11 -10.94 6.87
CA LYS A 215 -0.66 -12.22 7.34
C LYS A 215 -1.81 -12.75 6.49
N LYS A 216 -2.75 -11.89 6.11
CA LYS A 216 -3.88 -12.27 5.26
C LYS A 216 -3.35 -12.59 3.86
N THR A 217 -3.52 -13.83 3.42
CA THR A 217 -3.21 -14.24 2.05
C THR A 217 -4.12 -13.54 1.07
N CYS A 218 -3.59 -13.17 -0.10
CA CYS A 218 -4.32 -12.43 -1.12
C CYS A 218 -4.16 -13.01 -2.52
N THR A 219 -5.21 -12.81 -3.30
CA THR A 219 -5.21 -13.04 -4.74
C THR A 219 -4.72 -11.78 -5.46
N VAL A 220 -3.90 -11.93 -6.50
CA VAL A 220 -3.24 -10.81 -7.21
C VAL A 220 -4.22 -9.74 -7.72
N ASN A 221 -5.40 -10.17 -8.16
CA ASN A 221 -6.47 -9.29 -8.67
C ASN A 221 -7.73 -9.37 -7.80
N GLY A 222 -7.61 -9.88 -6.57
CA GLY A 222 -8.72 -10.02 -5.64
C GLY A 222 -8.93 -8.77 -4.79
N ASN A 223 -10.09 -8.69 -4.16
CA ASN A 223 -10.42 -7.65 -3.18
C ASN A 223 -10.13 -8.10 -1.73
N ASP A 224 -9.34 -9.17 -1.56
CA ASP A 224 -9.02 -9.76 -0.25
C ASP A 224 -8.33 -8.77 0.70
N CYS A 225 -7.72 -7.72 0.14
CA CYS A 225 -6.94 -6.73 0.85
C CYS A 225 -7.62 -5.36 0.99
N TYR A 226 -8.93 -5.24 0.74
CA TYR A 226 -9.65 -3.95 0.81
C TYR A 226 -8.98 -2.87 -0.07
N GLY A 227 -8.56 -3.28 -1.27
CA GLY A 227 -7.88 -2.42 -2.25
C GLY A 227 -6.38 -2.19 -2.01
N LEU A 228 -5.82 -2.56 -0.85
CA LEU A 228 -4.37 -2.59 -0.65
C LEU A 228 -3.71 -3.61 -1.60
N PRO A 229 -2.47 -3.39 -2.04
CA PRO A 229 -1.81 -4.31 -2.94
C PRO A 229 -1.41 -5.60 -2.22
N CYS A 230 -1.47 -6.69 -2.98
CA CYS A 230 -0.88 -7.96 -2.59
C CYS A 230 0.65 -7.86 -2.70
N GLN A 231 1.38 -8.28 -1.67
CA GLN A 231 2.83 -8.19 -1.61
C GLN A 231 3.47 -9.20 -2.57
N SER A 232 4.28 -8.70 -3.50
CA SER A 232 5.01 -9.55 -4.44
C SER A 232 6.47 -9.73 -4.04
N GLY A 233 7.03 -10.90 -4.35
CA GLY A 233 8.46 -11.14 -4.41
C GLY A 233 9.00 -11.09 -5.84
N GLN A 234 10.21 -11.60 -5.99
CA GLN A 234 10.93 -11.77 -7.25
C GLN A 234 11.43 -13.20 -7.42
N CYS A 235 11.28 -13.77 -8.61
CA CYS A 235 11.74 -15.12 -8.90
C CYS A 235 13.26 -15.20 -8.93
N ILE A 236 13.81 -16.13 -8.15
CA ILE A 236 15.21 -16.53 -8.24
C ILE A 236 15.25 -17.89 -8.93
N CYS A 237 15.73 -17.90 -10.17
CA CYS A 237 15.77 -19.10 -10.98
C CYS A 237 16.98 -19.96 -10.64
N LYS A 238 16.76 -21.27 -10.60
CA LYS A 238 17.84 -22.25 -10.51
C LYS A 238 18.47 -22.36 -11.90
N LEU A 239 19.80 -22.28 -11.94
CA LEU A 239 20.61 -22.48 -13.14
C LEU A 239 20.56 -23.94 -13.60
#